data_AF-A0A4Q1RQZ4-F1
#
_entry.id   AF-A0A4Q1RQZ4-F1
#
_cell.length_a   1.000
_cell.length_b   1.000
_cell.length_c   1.000
_cell.angle_alpha   90.00
_cell.angle_beta   90.00
_cell.angle_gamma   90.00
#
_symmetry.space_group_name_H-M   'P 1'
#
loop_
_entity.id
_entity.type
_entity.pdbx_description
1 polymer ?
#
loop_
_entity_poly.entity_id
_entity_poly.type
_entity_poly.pdbx_seq_one_letter_code
_entity_poly.pdbx_strand_id
1 'polypeptide(L)'
;MIIAAAQFPSVPGDIEANAARMAALVGEAAERGAGLVAFSELALTHYDLRLMAADPVGMTVTEDDARLAPVREACRAAGIAAVVNAAGRAREGTAGPTISSFVLGPDGALLTRYDKRHLSGEERKLFTPGGADGRFMLGGIRFALATCLDSSFPEVPARAAADGCGVYLASAFHDSAGRVEQYAGLARDSGLQVLLANGTGIGSCGPACGLSGGWLPTGERVASAAEWSGPVQGDGAELVLSDARDRITLMADPAIAAIPVKECDEPLVDLRTAAPALTVAEDRHDARGDFAHLRQGVLQRLLAAQELLPDGLRLQIVEGYRPPALQRRYFEEYAEELRAAFPERPAQRLHQDASRYVSPPETAPHSAGGAVDLTLVTADGDEVDMGTPINASPEESDGACYTGARGLSPSARTHRRVLTAALTAAGLVNYPTEWWHWSYGDRYWALATGADHALYGTKELEPDGE
;
A
#
# COMPACT_ATOMS: atom_id res chain seq x y z
N MET A 1 10.96 4.04 1.60
CA MET A 1 11.54 4.36 2.92
C MET A 1 11.01 3.30 3.85
N ILE A 2 11.86 2.59 4.58
CA ILE A 2 11.37 1.60 5.55
C ILE A 2 10.77 2.33 6.75
N ILE A 3 9.58 1.91 7.17
CA ILE A 3 8.88 2.38 8.35
C ILE A 3 8.73 1.23 9.34
N ALA A 4 8.85 1.53 10.63
CA ALA A 4 8.83 0.53 11.69
C ALA A 4 7.71 0.79 12.71
N ALA A 5 7.02 -0.26 13.14
CA ALA A 5 6.19 -0.22 14.34
C ALA A 5 6.92 -0.94 15.47
N ALA A 6 7.02 -0.29 16.61
CA ALA A 6 7.67 -0.83 17.80
C ALA A 6 6.62 -1.30 18.80
N GLN A 7 6.58 -2.62 18.98
CA GLN A 7 5.78 -3.29 20.00
C GLN A 7 6.68 -3.53 21.21
N PHE A 8 6.34 -3.01 22.38
CA PHE A 8 7.10 -3.27 23.60
C PHE A 8 6.23 -3.10 24.86
N PRO A 9 6.54 -3.81 25.96
CA PRO A 9 5.85 -3.63 27.23
C PRO A 9 6.25 -2.31 27.91
N SER A 10 5.45 -1.26 27.72
CA SER A 10 5.63 0.00 28.42
C SER A 10 5.35 -0.15 29.93
N VAL A 11 6.16 0.48 30.77
CA VAL A 11 6.02 0.49 32.23
C VAL A 11 4.95 1.51 32.64
N PRO A 12 3.88 1.11 33.37
CA PRO A 12 2.83 2.04 33.76
C PRO A 12 3.33 3.22 34.59
N GLY A 13 3.10 4.44 34.08
CA GLY A 13 3.43 5.70 34.77
C GLY A 13 4.91 6.10 34.77
N ASP A 14 5.84 5.24 34.34
CA ASP A 14 7.27 5.55 34.29
C ASP A 14 7.65 6.13 32.91
N ILE A 15 7.39 7.43 32.75
CA ILE A 15 7.60 8.16 31.50
C ILE A 15 9.08 8.12 31.09
N GLU A 16 9.98 8.29 32.04
CA GLU A 16 11.43 8.31 31.83
C GLU A 16 11.95 6.95 31.36
N ALA A 17 11.53 5.86 31.99
CA ALA A 17 11.91 4.51 31.56
C ALA A 17 11.35 4.20 30.15
N ASN A 18 10.10 4.56 29.89
CA ASN A 18 9.49 4.37 28.58
C ASN A 18 10.18 5.21 27.49
N ALA A 19 10.52 6.47 27.77
CA ALA A 19 11.26 7.33 26.86
C ALA A 19 12.65 6.75 26.55
N ALA A 20 13.36 6.23 27.56
CA ALA A 20 14.64 5.56 27.37
C ALA A 20 14.51 4.29 26.52
N ARG A 21 13.46 3.46 26.74
CA ARG A 21 13.22 2.28 25.90
C ARG A 21 12.87 2.65 24.46
N MET A 22 12.03 3.66 24.26
CA MET A 22 11.73 4.18 22.92
C MET A 22 12.99 4.68 22.21
N ALA A 23 13.87 5.39 22.92
CA ALA A 23 15.14 5.85 22.38
C ALA A 23 16.05 4.69 21.92
N ALA A 24 16.11 3.60 22.68
CA ALA A 24 16.82 2.39 22.27
C ALA A 24 16.19 1.77 21.00
N LEU A 25 14.86 1.66 20.95
CA LEU A 25 14.12 1.12 19.80
C LEU A 25 14.25 1.99 18.54
N VAL A 26 14.42 3.30 18.68
CA VAL A 26 14.79 4.21 17.57
C VAL A 26 16.15 3.80 16.98
N GLY A 27 17.16 3.56 17.83
CA GLY A 27 18.47 3.09 17.39
C GLY A 27 18.40 1.72 16.69
N GLU A 28 17.73 0.75 17.30
CA GLU A 28 17.54 -0.60 16.73
C GLU A 28 16.79 -0.56 15.38
N ALA A 29 15.78 0.30 15.25
CA ALA A 29 15.06 0.48 13.99
C ALA A 29 15.94 1.07 12.89
N ALA A 30 16.79 2.06 13.24
CA ALA A 30 17.73 2.67 12.32
C ALA A 30 18.81 1.70 11.84
N GLU A 31 19.35 0.86 12.72
CA GLU A 31 20.29 -0.22 12.36
C GLU A 31 19.66 -1.21 11.37
N ARG A 32 18.33 -1.36 11.40
CA ARG A 32 17.56 -2.17 10.45
C ARG A 32 17.08 -1.39 9.22
N GLY A 33 17.57 -0.16 9.03
CA GLY A 33 17.33 0.67 7.84
C GLY A 33 16.01 1.45 7.84
N ALA A 34 15.29 1.51 8.96
CA ALA A 34 14.07 2.32 9.07
C ALA A 34 14.39 3.82 9.00
N GLY A 35 13.53 4.61 8.35
CA GLY A 35 13.57 6.07 8.38
C GLY A 35 12.58 6.69 9.37
N LEU A 36 11.67 5.88 9.92
CA LEU A 36 10.68 6.28 10.92
C LEU A 36 10.29 5.08 11.79
N VAL A 37 10.09 5.31 13.09
CA VAL A 37 9.48 4.34 14.01
C VAL A 37 8.21 4.90 14.68
N ALA A 38 7.16 4.11 14.80
CA ALA A 38 5.91 4.47 15.48
C ALA A 38 5.67 3.59 16.71
N PHE A 39 5.17 4.19 17.78
CA PHE A 39 4.82 3.52 19.03
C PHE A 39 3.30 3.45 19.23
N SER A 40 2.86 2.56 20.12
CA SER A 40 1.43 2.33 20.39
C SER A 40 0.76 3.50 21.12
N GLU A 41 -0.58 3.50 21.17
CA GLU A 41 -1.35 4.53 21.86
C GLU A 41 -0.93 4.66 23.34
N LEU A 42 -0.68 5.89 23.79
CA LEU A 42 -0.25 6.20 25.16
C LEU A 42 1.01 5.45 25.63
N ALA A 43 1.84 4.92 24.72
CA ALA A 43 3.01 4.12 25.07
C ALA A 43 4.01 4.82 26.01
N LEU A 44 4.07 6.16 26.01
CA LEU A 44 4.96 6.90 26.91
C LEU A 44 4.52 6.79 28.38
N THR A 45 3.22 6.73 28.64
CA THR A 45 2.62 6.67 29.98
C THR A 45 2.10 5.28 30.34
N HIS A 46 2.02 4.39 29.35
CA HIS A 46 1.10 3.24 29.27
C HIS A 46 -0.38 3.66 29.19
N TYR A 47 -1.22 2.78 28.62
CA TYR A 47 -2.67 2.99 28.54
C TYR A 47 -3.35 2.68 29.90
N ASP A 48 -3.02 3.44 30.94
CA ASP A 48 -3.69 3.36 32.25
C ASP A 48 -4.27 4.72 32.67
N LEU A 49 -5.53 4.93 32.30
CA LEU A 49 -6.29 6.16 32.54
C LEU A 49 -6.40 6.54 34.02
N ARG A 50 -6.27 5.56 34.94
CA ARG A 50 -6.30 5.83 36.39
C ARG A 50 -5.08 6.61 36.84
N LEU A 51 -3.92 6.39 36.21
CA LEU A 51 -2.71 7.14 36.49
C LEU A 51 -2.86 8.60 36.06
N MET A 52 -3.42 8.86 34.87
CA MET A 52 -3.71 10.23 34.43
C MET A 52 -4.73 10.93 35.33
N ALA A 53 -5.75 10.21 35.82
CA ALA A 53 -6.71 10.78 36.75
C ALA A 53 -6.08 11.11 38.11
N ALA A 54 -5.12 10.31 38.57
CA ALA A 54 -4.44 10.48 39.85
C ALA A 54 -3.38 11.60 39.82
N ASP A 55 -2.67 11.76 38.70
CA ASP A 55 -1.66 12.81 38.52
C ASP A 55 -1.73 13.45 37.11
N PRO A 56 -2.70 14.36 36.87
CA PRO A 56 -2.89 14.98 35.55
C PRO A 56 -1.72 15.84 35.07
N VAL A 57 -0.88 16.33 35.99
CA VAL A 57 0.25 17.22 35.65
C VAL A 57 1.50 16.40 35.35
N GLY A 58 1.84 15.44 36.21
CA GLY A 58 2.99 14.56 36.03
C GLY A 58 2.78 13.55 34.91
N MET A 59 1.55 13.10 34.66
CA MET A 59 1.27 12.13 33.58
C MET A 59 1.04 12.77 32.20
N THR A 60 1.10 14.10 32.08
CA THR A 60 1.02 14.79 30.78
C THR A 60 2.35 15.34 30.32
N VAL A 61 2.55 15.48 29.01
CA VAL A 61 3.75 16.09 28.40
C VAL A 61 3.36 17.15 27.38
N THR A 62 4.18 18.20 27.26
CA THR A 62 4.15 19.14 26.12
C THR A 62 5.09 18.66 25.02
N GLU A 63 4.98 19.25 23.83
CA GLU A 63 5.98 19.04 22.77
C GLU A 63 7.42 19.24 23.27
N ASP A 64 7.71 20.30 24.01
CA ASP A 64 9.07 20.61 24.50
C ASP A 64 9.41 20.02 25.88
N ASP A 65 8.65 19.01 26.33
CA ASP A 65 8.88 18.38 27.64
C ASP A 65 10.26 17.69 27.68
N ALA A 66 11.04 17.97 28.72
CA ALA A 66 12.41 17.46 28.87
C ALA A 66 12.47 15.92 28.91
N ARG A 67 11.39 15.25 29.30
CA ARG A 67 11.31 13.79 29.32
C ARG A 67 11.30 13.16 27.94
N LEU A 68 11.02 13.94 26.88
CA LEU A 68 11.16 13.50 25.49
C LEU A 68 12.60 13.62 24.97
N ALA A 69 13.52 14.24 25.71
CA ALA A 69 14.90 14.45 25.27
C ALA A 69 15.63 13.16 24.84
N PRO A 70 15.52 12.01 25.56
CA PRO A 70 16.17 10.77 25.11
C PRO A 70 15.76 10.35 23.70
N VAL A 71 14.47 10.47 23.36
CA VAL A 71 13.97 10.11 22.03
C VAL A 71 14.43 11.11 20.98
N ARG A 72 14.43 12.42 21.29
CA ARG A 72 14.93 13.46 20.38
C ARG A 72 16.41 13.27 20.05
N GLU A 73 17.23 12.97 21.05
CA GLU A 73 18.65 12.70 20.84
C GLU A 73 18.86 11.42 20.04
N ALA A 74 18.07 10.37 20.29
CA ALA A 74 18.13 9.14 19.49
C ALA A 74 17.74 9.41 18.02
N CYS A 75 16.69 10.19 17.76
CA CYS A 75 16.31 10.61 16.41
C CYS A 75 17.46 11.35 15.71
N ARG A 76 18.11 12.31 16.40
CA ARG A 76 19.25 13.06 15.86
C ARG A 76 20.46 12.19 15.58
N ALA A 77 20.79 11.29 16.50
CA ALA A 77 21.95 10.40 16.37
C ALA A 77 21.75 9.38 15.23
N ALA A 78 20.54 8.84 15.11
CA ALA A 78 20.19 7.83 14.11
C ALA A 78 19.81 8.42 12.74
N GLY A 79 19.41 9.69 12.69
CA GLY A 79 18.91 10.33 11.48
C GLY A 79 17.52 9.83 11.04
N ILE A 80 16.67 9.43 11.99
CA ILE A 80 15.34 8.88 11.72
C ILE A 80 14.25 9.58 12.55
N ALA A 81 13.00 9.52 12.11
CA ALA A 81 11.88 10.09 12.83
C ALA A 81 11.24 9.11 13.85
N ALA A 82 10.53 9.64 14.85
CA ALA A 82 9.75 8.85 15.80
C ALA A 82 8.34 9.42 16.03
N VAL A 83 7.32 8.56 16.04
CA VAL A 83 5.94 8.91 16.43
C VAL A 83 5.72 8.45 17.88
N VAL A 84 5.88 9.39 18.82
CA VAL A 84 5.75 9.15 20.25
C VAL A 84 4.34 9.49 20.71
N ASN A 85 3.65 8.54 21.35
CA ASN A 85 2.28 8.72 21.80
C ASN A 85 2.19 8.83 23.32
N ALA A 86 1.48 9.85 23.80
CA ALA A 86 1.40 10.20 25.21
C ALA A 86 0.11 10.96 25.54
N ALA A 87 -0.17 11.14 26.83
CA ALA A 87 -1.14 12.14 27.25
C ALA A 87 -0.54 13.54 27.03
N GLY A 88 -1.08 14.27 26.07
CA GLY A 88 -0.66 15.63 25.74
C GLY A 88 -1.23 16.62 26.74
N ARG A 89 -0.37 17.49 27.27
CA ARG A 89 -0.79 18.61 28.10
C ARG A 89 -1.66 19.56 27.28
N ALA A 90 -2.65 20.13 27.94
CA ALA A 90 -3.52 21.15 27.37
C ALA A 90 -2.69 22.31 26.80
N ARG A 91 -3.02 22.74 25.59
CA ARG A 91 -2.49 23.98 25.02
C ARG A 91 -3.30 25.16 25.55
N GLU A 92 -2.68 26.33 25.57
CA GLU A 92 -3.39 27.56 25.91
C GLU A 92 -4.65 27.71 25.03
N GLY A 93 -5.81 27.95 25.64
CA GLY A 93 -7.09 28.05 24.94
C GLY A 93 -7.81 26.71 24.64
N THR A 94 -7.27 25.56 25.07
CA THR A 94 -7.95 24.25 24.97
C THR A 94 -8.67 23.88 26.27
N ALA A 95 -9.71 23.05 26.19
CA ALA A 95 -10.55 22.67 27.32
C ALA A 95 -9.88 21.70 28.33
N GLY A 96 -8.81 21.03 27.94
CA GLY A 96 -8.15 20.01 28.76
C GLY A 96 -7.04 19.26 28.01
N PRO A 97 -6.42 18.26 28.67
CA PRO A 97 -5.38 17.44 28.04
C PRO A 97 -5.96 16.60 26.89
N THR A 98 -5.09 16.06 26.05
CA THR A 98 -5.44 15.31 24.84
C THR A 98 -4.71 13.95 24.84
N ILE A 99 -5.16 13.00 24.02
CA ILE A 99 -4.32 11.83 23.67
C ILE A 99 -3.55 12.23 22.41
N SER A 100 -2.23 12.32 22.49
CA SER A 100 -1.41 13.01 21.49
C SER A 100 -0.32 12.13 20.90
N SER A 101 -0.12 12.26 19.58
CA SER A 101 1.05 11.77 18.85
C SER A 101 1.98 12.95 18.56
N PHE A 102 3.21 12.88 19.05
CA PHE A 102 4.29 13.83 18.75
C PHE A 102 5.24 13.20 17.74
N VAL A 103 5.33 13.79 16.55
CA VAL A 103 6.26 13.34 15.51
C VAL A 103 7.56 14.11 15.64
N LEU A 104 8.59 13.42 16.13
CA LEU A 104 9.94 13.94 16.26
C LEU A 104 10.70 13.60 14.97
N GLY A 105 11.26 14.61 14.30
CA GLY A 105 11.98 14.47 13.04
C GLY A 105 13.41 13.98 13.21
N PRO A 106 14.11 13.66 12.09
CA PRO A 106 15.50 13.20 12.09
C PRO A 106 16.52 14.16 12.72
N ASP A 107 16.19 15.44 12.83
CA ASP A 107 17.00 16.47 13.49
C ASP A 107 16.64 16.66 14.99
N GLY A 108 15.67 15.88 15.47
CA GLY A 108 15.08 15.97 16.79
C GLY A 108 14.05 17.09 16.94
N ALA A 109 13.67 17.82 15.89
CA ALA A 109 12.63 18.85 15.93
C ALA A 109 11.22 18.24 15.87
N LEU A 110 10.19 18.98 16.30
CA LEU A 110 8.80 18.54 16.13
C LEU A 110 8.35 18.77 14.68
N LEU A 111 8.00 17.71 13.97
CA LEU A 111 7.42 17.81 12.62
C LEU A 111 5.92 18.09 12.68
N THR A 112 5.20 17.41 13.56
CA THR A 112 3.77 17.63 13.78
C THR A 112 3.32 17.10 15.13
N ARG A 113 2.21 17.63 15.63
CA ARG A 113 1.46 17.08 16.76
C ARG A 113 0.06 16.75 16.26
N TYR A 114 -0.40 15.55 16.56
CA TYR A 114 -1.77 15.12 16.33
C TYR A 114 -2.45 14.82 17.66
N ASP A 115 -3.67 15.29 17.84
CA ASP A 115 -4.49 15.02 19.02
C ASP A 115 -5.68 14.16 18.57
N LYS A 116 -5.89 13.01 19.22
CA LYS A 116 -6.94 12.02 18.92
C LYS A 116 -8.30 12.70 18.82
N ARG A 117 -9.02 12.45 17.73
CA ARG A 117 -10.28 13.14 17.44
C ARG A 117 -11.47 12.42 18.06
N HIS A 118 -11.47 11.10 18.02
CA HIS A 118 -12.58 10.29 18.48
C HIS A 118 -12.22 9.59 19.79
N LEU A 119 -12.78 10.09 20.91
CA LEU A 119 -12.55 9.51 22.24
C LEU A 119 -13.54 8.37 22.54
N SER A 120 -13.08 7.31 23.19
CA SER A 120 -13.90 6.16 23.63
C SER A 120 -14.12 6.16 25.15
N GLY A 121 -15.28 5.66 25.60
CA GLY A 121 -15.52 5.33 27.01
C GLY A 121 -15.02 6.35 28.04
N GLU A 122 -14.14 5.89 28.94
CA GLU A 122 -13.57 6.70 30.03
C GLU A 122 -12.62 7.81 29.55
N GLU A 123 -12.09 7.74 28.33
CA GLU A 123 -11.25 8.81 27.76
C GLU A 123 -12.00 10.14 27.73
N ARG A 124 -13.32 10.11 27.48
CA ARG A 124 -14.18 11.32 27.43
C ARG A 124 -14.27 12.08 28.74
N LYS A 125 -13.92 11.44 29.87
CA LYS A 125 -13.91 12.06 31.18
C LYS A 125 -12.61 12.78 31.48
N LEU A 126 -11.52 12.40 30.79
CA LEU A 126 -10.17 12.86 31.08
C LEU A 126 -9.59 13.74 29.98
N PHE A 127 -9.96 13.50 28.72
CA PHE A 127 -9.35 14.13 27.56
C PHE A 127 -10.34 14.95 26.74
N THR A 128 -9.79 15.93 26.03
CA THR A 128 -10.46 16.74 25.02
C THR A 128 -10.15 16.19 23.63
N PRO A 129 -11.14 16.12 22.71
CA PRO A 129 -10.88 15.68 21.34
C PRO A 129 -10.06 16.73 20.57
N GLY A 130 -9.15 16.26 19.71
CA GLY A 130 -8.45 17.09 18.75
C GLY A 130 -9.34 17.59 17.60
N GLY A 131 -8.94 18.71 16.97
CA GLY A 131 -9.67 19.32 15.86
C GLY A 131 -9.00 19.23 14.49
N ALA A 132 -7.68 18.97 14.45
CA ALA A 132 -6.87 18.99 13.24
C ALA A 132 -6.55 17.58 12.74
N ASP A 133 -6.36 17.43 11.43
CA ASP A 133 -5.86 16.20 10.85
C ASP A 133 -4.32 16.14 10.98
N GLY A 134 -3.80 15.04 11.51
CA GLY A 134 -2.37 14.84 11.67
C GLY A 134 -1.73 14.49 10.33
N ARG A 135 -1.02 15.44 9.72
CA ARG A 135 -0.31 15.28 8.45
C ARG A 135 1.13 15.75 8.59
N PHE A 136 2.07 15.04 7.97
CA PHE A 136 3.45 15.49 7.84
C PHE A 136 4.13 14.89 6.61
N MET A 137 5.25 15.48 6.21
CA MET A 137 6.10 14.99 5.12
C MET A 137 7.40 14.47 5.71
N LEU A 138 7.87 13.32 5.22
CA LEU A 138 9.20 12.79 5.54
C LEU A 138 9.76 12.03 4.34
N GLY A 139 10.97 12.39 3.90
CA GLY A 139 11.63 11.74 2.76
C GLY A 139 10.80 11.71 1.47
N GLY A 140 10.04 12.78 1.19
CA GLY A 140 9.17 12.90 0.02
C GLY A 140 7.83 12.17 0.12
N ILE A 141 7.57 11.46 1.22
CA ILE A 141 6.31 10.75 1.45
C ILE A 141 5.42 11.56 2.40
N ARG A 142 4.14 11.65 2.09
CA ARG A 142 3.13 12.25 2.97
C ARG A 142 2.50 11.19 3.86
N PHE A 143 2.48 11.45 5.17
CA PHE A 143 1.96 10.56 6.20
C PHE A 143 0.69 11.14 6.83
N ALA A 144 -0.22 10.25 7.20
CA ALA A 144 -1.36 10.53 8.06
C ALA A 144 -1.21 9.83 9.41
N LEU A 145 -1.61 10.52 10.49
CA LEU A 145 -1.68 9.98 11.84
C LEU A 145 -3.13 9.71 12.22
N ALA A 146 -3.35 8.64 12.98
CA ALA A 146 -4.61 8.34 13.63
C ALA A 146 -4.40 7.52 14.89
N THR A 147 -5.26 7.72 15.89
CA THR A 147 -5.12 7.05 17.19
C THR A 147 -6.33 6.17 17.46
N CYS A 148 -6.10 4.86 17.49
CA CYS A 148 -7.04 3.83 17.92
C CYS A 148 -8.45 3.99 17.30
N LEU A 149 -9.42 4.45 18.09
CA LEU A 149 -10.82 4.63 17.68
C LEU A 149 -10.97 5.47 16.41
N ASP A 150 -10.06 6.41 16.12
CA ASP A 150 -10.06 7.16 14.86
C ASP A 150 -10.12 6.24 13.62
N SER A 151 -9.52 5.05 13.68
CA SER A 151 -9.49 4.09 12.57
C SER A 151 -10.82 3.38 12.33
N SER A 152 -11.79 3.51 13.25
CA SER A 152 -13.16 3.00 13.06
C SER A 152 -14.05 3.97 12.28
N PHE A 153 -13.57 5.18 12.00
CA PHE A 153 -14.30 6.22 11.28
C PHE A 153 -13.79 6.32 9.85
N PRO A 154 -14.55 5.86 8.83
CA PRO A 154 -14.07 5.76 7.44
C PRO A 154 -13.68 7.11 6.83
N GLU A 155 -14.21 8.22 7.34
CA GLU A 155 -13.85 9.57 6.90
C GLU A 155 -12.40 9.94 7.25
N VAL A 156 -11.79 9.33 8.28
CA VAL A 156 -10.42 9.63 8.70
C VAL A 156 -9.40 9.18 7.65
N PRO A 157 -9.35 7.89 7.25
CA PRO A 157 -8.46 7.46 6.18
C PRO A 157 -8.90 8.00 4.80
N ALA A 158 -10.18 8.28 4.56
CA ALA A 158 -10.62 8.92 3.32
C ALA A 158 -10.05 10.34 3.15
N ARG A 159 -10.06 11.17 4.21
CA ARG A 159 -9.40 12.49 4.17
C ARG A 159 -7.89 12.37 3.98
N ALA A 160 -7.26 11.37 4.62
CA ALA A 160 -5.83 11.12 4.44
C ALA A 160 -5.48 10.82 2.97
N ALA A 161 -6.26 9.95 2.31
CA ALA A 161 -6.10 9.67 0.89
C ALA A 161 -6.34 10.91 0.01
N ALA A 162 -7.39 11.69 0.31
CA ALA A 162 -7.68 12.94 -0.40
C ALA A 162 -6.57 14.00 -0.25
N ASP A 163 -5.88 14.03 0.89
CA ASP A 163 -4.72 14.90 1.13
C ASP A 163 -3.44 14.41 0.43
N GLY A 164 -3.50 13.31 -0.32
CA GLY A 164 -2.36 12.70 -1.02
C GLY A 164 -1.40 11.97 -0.10
N CYS A 165 -1.86 11.48 1.06
CA CYS A 165 -1.02 10.63 1.92
C CYS A 165 -0.73 9.30 1.23
N GLY A 166 0.48 8.79 1.39
CA GLY A 166 0.84 7.44 0.95
C GLY A 166 0.80 6.41 2.07
N VAL A 167 0.95 6.87 3.32
CA VAL A 167 1.05 6.00 4.50
C VAL A 167 0.15 6.50 5.62
N TYR A 168 -0.61 5.58 6.22
CA TYR A 168 -1.45 5.78 7.40
C TYR A 168 -0.80 5.11 8.61
N LEU A 169 -0.36 5.92 9.57
CA LEU A 169 0.25 5.47 10.82
C LEU A 169 -0.83 5.41 11.91
N ALA A 170 -1.17 4.20 12.32
CA ALA A 170 -2.13 3.93 13.37
C ALA A 170 -1.40 3.56 14.67
N SER A 171 -1.68 4.31 15.73
CA SER A 171 -1.24 3.98 17.09
C SER A 171 -2.45 3.53 17.90
N ALA A 172 -2.41 2.30 18.44
CA ALA A 172 -3.58 1.71 19.08
C ALA A 172 -3.26 0.88 20.33
N PHE A 173 -4.33 0.50 21.04
CA PHE A 173 -4.32 -0.44 22.15
C PHE A 173 -5.52 -1.40 22.00
N HIS A 174 -5.40 -2.36 21.08
CA HIS A 174 -6.42 -3.37 20.76
C HIS A 174 -6.22 -4.65 21.56
N ASP A 175 -7.34 -5.28 21.91
CA ASP A 175 -7.45 -6.47 22.78
C ASP A 175 -7.49 -7.80 22.03
N SER A 176 -7.62 -7.77 20.70
CA SER A 176 -7.95 -8.97 19.92
C SER A 176 -7.41 -8.92 18.49
N ALA A 177 -7.06 -10.10 17.96
CA ALA A 177 -6.64 -10.27 16.57
C ALA A 177 -7.71 -9.76 15.58
N GLY A 178 -9.00 -9.99 15.87
CA GLY A 178 -10.09 -9.53 15.00
C GLY A 178 -10.16 -8.01 14.84
N ARG A 179 -9.75 -7.21 15.84
CA ARG A 179 -9.61 -5.75 15.68
C ARG A 179 -8.40 -5.38 14.83
N VAL A 180 -7.30 -6.11 14.97
CA VAL A 180 -6.09 -5.91 14.16
C VAL A 180 -6.33 -6.26 12.69
N GLU A 181 -7.12 -7.30 12.40
CA GLU A 181 -7.46 -7.73 11.04
C GLU A 181 -8.27 -6.67 10.26
N GLN A 182 -9.02 -5.80 10.95
CA GLN A 182 -9.77 -4.71 10.30
C GLN A 182 -8.88 -3.73 9.53
N TYR A 183 -7.60 -3.61 9.90
CA TYR A 183 -6.66 -2.73 9.18
C TYR A 183 -6.37 -3.20 7.75
N ALA A 184 -6.58 -4.49 7.42
CA ALA A 184 -6.51 -4.96 6.03
C ALA A 184 -7.64 -4.35 5.17
N GLY A 185 -8.85 -4.26 5.73
CA GLY A 185 -9.98 -3.57 5.11
C GLY A 185 -9.71 -2.07 4.96
N LEU A 186 -9.22 -1.42 6.03
CA LEU A 186 -8.86 0.00 6.00
C LEU A 186 -7.83 0.30 4.92
N ALA A 187 -6.79 -0.52 4.78
CA ALA A 187 -5.76 -0.36 3.74
C ALA A 187 -6.36 -0.48 2.34
N ARG A 188 -7.13 -1.56 2.07
CA ARG A 188 -7.85 -1.77 0.80
C ARG A 188 -8.74 -0.61 0.45
N ASP A 189 -9.59 -0.21 1.38
CA ASP A 189 -10.56 0.82 1.13
C ASP A 189 -9.84 2.16 0.92
N SER A 190 -8.93 2.55 1.79
CA SER A 190 -8.29 3.87 1.63
C SER A 190 -7.28 3.94 0.48
N GLY A 191 -6.79 2.80 -0.02
CA GLY A 191 -5.66 2.75 -0.95
C GLY A 191 -4.34 3.21 -0.30
N LEU A 192 -4.30 3.28 1.03
CA LEU A 192 -3.13 3.68 1.80
C LEU A 192 -2.38 2.45 2.28
N GLN A 193 -1.05 2.54 2.32
CA GLN A 193 -0.28 1.61 3.12
C GLN A 193 -0.53 1.92 4.60
N VAL A 194 -0.77 0.90 5.41
CA VAL A 194 -1.09 1.04 6.83
C VAL A 194 0.03 0.44 7.68
N LEU A 195 0.47 1.17 8.69
CA LEU A 195 1.35 0.65 9.73
C LEU A 195 0.65 0.81 11.09
N LEU A 196 0.43 -0.29 11.78
CA LEU A 196 -0.14 -0.35 13.13
C LEU A 196 0.96 -0.60 14.15
N ALA A 197 1.14 0.35 15.07
CA ALA A 197 1.80 0.10 16.34
C ALA A 197 0.74 -0.15 17.41
N ASN A 198 0.66 -1.38 17.91
CA ASN A 198 -0.32 -1.79 18.90
C ASN A 198 0.33 -2.08 20.27
N GLY A 199 -0.40 -1.76 21.34
CA GLY A 199 0.05 -1.95 22.71
C GLY A 199 0.20 -3.42 23.12
N THR A 200 0.88 -3.62 24.25
CA THR A 200 0.98 -4.89 24.96
C THR A 200 0.70 -4.67 26.45
N GLY A 201 0.54 -5.77 27.20
CA GLY A 201 0.28 -5.68 28.64
C GLY A 201 -1.19 -5.39 28.98
N ILE A 202 -1.46 -4.96 30.20
CA ILE A 202 -2.82 -4.74 30.72
C ILE A 202 -3.05 -3.25 30.94
N GLY A 203 -3.91 -2.66 30.11
CA GLY A 203 -4.35 -1.27 30.22
C GLY A 203 -5.75 -1.12 30.83
N SER A 204 -6.26 0.10 30.83
CA SER A 204 -7.60 0.43 31.34
C SER A 204 -8.76 -0.21 30.56
N CYS A 205 -8.55 -0.56 29.29
CA CYS A 205 -9.55 -1.27 28.48
C CYS A 205 -9.39 -2.80 28.52
N GLY A 206 -8.43 -3.33 29.31
CA GLY A 206 -8.12 -4.76 29.39
C GLY A 206 -6.73 -5.09 28.82
N PRO A 207 -6.46 -6.38 28.54
CA PRO A 207 -5.20 -6.79 27.94
C PRO A 207 -5.12 -6.34 26.47
N ALA A 208 -3.95 -5.87 26.04
CA ALA A 208 -3.66 -5.69 24.63
C ALA A 208 -2.97 -6.92 24.03
N CYS A 209 -3.32 -7.22 22.78
CA CYS A 209 -2.89 -8.43 22.08
C CYS A 209 -1.52 -8.29 21.37
N GLY A 210 -0.88 -7.11 21.37
CA GLY A 210 0.28 -6.89 20.51
C GLY A 210 -0.14 -6.97 19.03
N LEU A 211 0.44 -7.89 18.26
CA LEU A 211 0.12 -8.06 16.84
C LEU A 211 0.27 -6.77 16.02
N SER A 212 1.25 -5.92 16.34
CA SER A 212 1.64 -4.79 15.47
C SER A 212 1.87 -5.30 14.04
N GLY A 213 1.62 -4.47 13.03
CA GLY A 213 1.55 -4.96 11.65
C GLY A 213 1.74 -3.89 10.58
N GLY A 214 2.11 -4.33 9.39
CA GLY A 214 2.14 -3.50 8.18
C GLY A 214 1.29 -4.13 7.08
N TRP A 215 0.44 -3.33 6.45
CA TRP A 215 -0.42 -3.74 5.32
C TRP A 215 -0.16 -2.86 4.12
N LEU A 216 -0.04 -3.49 2.94
CA LEU A 216 -0.01 -2.78 1.67
C LEU A 216 -1.39 -2.18 1.34
N PRO A 217 -1.49 -1.23 0.39
CA PRO A 217 -2.78 -0.71 -0.10
C PRO A 217 -3.77 -1.79 -0.55
N THR A 218 -3.28 -2.98 -0.87
CA THR A 218 -4.07 -4.15 -1.23
C THR A 218 -4.68 -4.89 -0.05
N GLY A 219 -4.37 -4.48 1.19
CA GLY A 219 -4.76 -5.18 2.42
C GLY A 219 -3.88 -6.40 2.73
N GLU A 220 -2.88 -6.72 1.90
CA GLU A 220 -1.93 -7.78 2.22
C GLU A 220 -1.11 -7.38 3.44
N ARG A 221 -1.12 -8.22 4.48
CA ARG A 221 -0.26 -8.06 5.65
C ARG A 221 1.16 -8.54 5.34
N VAL A 222 2.08 -7.61 5.14
CA VAL A 222 3.47 -7.91 4.76
C VAL A 222 4.42 -8.05 5.95
N ALA A 223 3.99 -7.60 7.13
CA ALA A 223 4.78 -7.66 8.36
C ALA A 223 3.87 -7.81 9.60
N SER A 224 4.35 -8.55 10.60
CA SER A 224 3.64 -8.80 11.86
C SER A 224 4.62 -8.99 13.01
N ALA A 225 4.27 -8.47 14.19
CA ALA A 225 4.83 -8.90 15.47
C ALA A 225 4.06 -10.13 15.98
N ALA A 226 4.62 -10.83 16.98
CA ALA A 226 3.91 -11.90 17.65
C ALA A 226 2.72 -11.40 18.48
N GLU A 227 1.80 -12.32 18.77
CA GLU A 227 0.74 -12.10 19.75
C GLU A 227 1.35 -12.00 21.15
N TRP A 228 0.92 -10.99 21.90
CA TRP A 228 1.37 -10.79 23.26
C TRP A 228 0.69 -11.78 24.20
N SER A 229 1.47 -12.73 24.73
CA SER A 229 1.03 -13.72 25.71
C SER A 229 1.66 -13.53 27.10
N GLY A 230 2.39 -12.42 27.29
CA GLY A 230 3.11 -12.11 28.52
C GLY A 230 4.62 -11.89 28.29
N PRO A 231 5.40 -11.68 29.36
CA PRO A 231 6.84 -11.45 29.24
C PRO A 231 7.54 -12.66 28.61
N VAL A 232 8.11 -12.44 27.43
CA VAL A 232 8.94 -13.43 26.72
C VAL A 232 10.37 -13.36 27.25
N GLN A 233 11.20 -14.37 26.98
CA GLN A 233 12.62 -14.34 27.35
C GLN A 233 13.34 -13.19 26.61
N GLY A 234 13.82 -12.18 27.35
CA GLY A 234 14.34 -10.92 26.79
C GLY A 234 13.57 -9.71 27.31
N ASP A 235 13.63 -8.56 26.63
CA ASP A 235 12.88 -7.36 27.01
C ASP A 235 11.46 -7.29 26.42
N GLY A 236 11.06 -8.30 25.65
CA GLY A 236 9.73 -8.45 25.09
C GLY A 236 9.37 -7.45 23.98
N ALA A 237 10.36 -6.73 23.43
CA ALA A 237 10.12 -5.81 22.32
C ALA A 237 10.32 -6.47 20.94
N GLU A 238 9.52 -6.02 19.97
CA GLU A 238 9.59 -6.43 18.57
C GLU A 238 9.44 -5.23 17.65
N LEU A 239 10.23 -5.19 16.57
CA LEU A 239 10.11 -4.21 15.50
C LEU A 239 9.55 -4.87 14.25
N VAL A 240 8.44 -4.33 13.77
CA VAL A 240 7.76 -4.70 12.53
C VAL A 240 8.13 -3.69 11.46
N LEU A 241 8.74 -4.13 10.36
CA LEU A 241 9.20 -3.24 9.29
C LEU A 241 8.39 -3.44 8.02
N SER A 242 8.03 -2.34 7.37
CA SER A 242 7.39 -2.31 6.06
C SER A 242 8.07 -1.24 5.19
N ASP A 243 8.31 -1.48 3.90
CA ASP A 243 8.84 -0.44 3.03
C ASP A 243 7.69 0.40 2.47
N ALA A 244 7.72 1.70 2.71
CA ALA A 244 6.78 2.66 2.14
C ALA A 244 6.86 2.75 0.59
N ARG A 245 7.90 2.16 -0.03
CA ARG A 245 8.02 2.00 -1.49
C ARG A 245 7.31 0.76 -2.02
N ASP A 246 6.94 -0.20 -1.18
CA ASP A 246 6.18 -1.39 -1.60
C ASP A 246 4.71 -1.03 -1.93
N ARG A 247 4.38 0.26 -1.97
CA ARG A 247 3.11 0.78 -2.47
C ARG A 247 2.94 0.37 -3.93
N ILE A 248 2.08 -0.61 -4.16
CA ILE A 248 1.56 -0.91 -5.48
C ILE A 248 0.86 0.35 -6.00
N THR A 249 1.41 0.95 -7.05
CA THR A 249 0.73 2.03 -7.74
C THR A 249 -0.27 1.40 -8.69
N LEU A 250 -1.56 1.56 -8.40
CA LEU A 250 -2.65 1.05 -9.23
C LEU A 250 -2.73 1.86 -10.53
N MET A 251 -3.24 1.25 -11.61
CA MET A 251 -3.39 1.91 -12.93
C MET A 251 -4.18 3.23 -12.88
N ALA A 252 -5.01 3.38 -11.86
CA ALA A 252 -5.86 4.54 -11.60
C ALA A 252 -5.23 5.63 -10.72
N ASP A 253 -3.99 5.45 -10.24
CA ASP A 253 -3.33 6.45 -9.42
C ASP A 253 -3.26 7.77 -10.22
N PRO A 254 -3.67 8.92 -9.64
CA PRO A 254 -3.59 10.22 -10.31
C PRO A 254 -2.21 10.56 -10.87
N ALA A 255 -1.14 10.01 -10.28
CA ALA A 255 0.22 10.17 -10.80
C ALA A 255 0.40 9.55 -12.20
N ILE A 256 -0.29 8.45 -12.51
CA ILE A 256 -0.29 7.84 -13.85
C ILE A 256 -1.03 8.74 -14.83
N ALA A 257 -2.24 9.19 -14.46
CA ALA A 257 -3.05 10.06 -15.31
C ALA A 257 -2.35 11.40 -15.63
N ALA A 258 -1.52 11.90 -14.71
CA ALA A 258 -0.77 13.13 -14.86
C ALA A 258 0.42 13.02 -15.85
N ILE A 259 0.84 11.81 -16.24
CA ILE A 259 1.95 11.63 -17.18
C ILE A 259 1.54 12.11 -18.58
N PRO A 260 2.31 13.03 -19.19
CA PRO A 260 2.04 13.49 -20.55
C PRO A 260 2.25 12.34 -21.54
N VAL A 261 1.39 12.26 -22.54
CA VAL A 261 1.55 11.34 -23.67
C VAL A 261 2.14 12.13 -24.85
N LYS A 262 3.23 11.64 -25.43
CA LYS A 262 3.75 12.09 -26.72
C LYS A 262 3.66 10.91 -27.68
N GLU A 263 2.49 10.77 -28.29
CA GLU A 263 2.22 9.70 -29.25
C GLU A 263 3.29 9.69 -30.36
N CYS A 264 3.84 8.51 -30.63
CA CYS A 264 4.88 8.31 -31.64
C CYS A 264 4.35 7.69 -32.95
N ASP A 265 3.04 7.48 -33.04
CA ASP A 265 2.28 7.03 -34.21
C ASP A 265 2.64 5.63 -34.72
N GLU A 266 3.27 4.81 -33.88
CA GLU A 266 3.55 3.41 -34.24
C GLU A 266 2.25 2.66 -34.60
N PRO A 267 2.27 1.81 -35.64
CA PRO A 267 1.09 1.07 -36.06
C PRO A 267 0.71 0.01 -35.02
N LEU A 268 -0.58 -0.32 -34.98
CA LEU A 268 -1.04 -1.59 -34.40
C LEU A 268 -0.84 -2.66 -35.46
N VAL A 269 -0.23 -3.79 -35.08
CA VAL A 269 0.07 -4.91 -35.98
C VAL A 269 -0.59 -6.17 -35.45
N ASP A 270 -1.18 -6.96 -36.36
CA ASP A 270 -1.76 -8.26 -36.03
C ASP A 270 -0.64 -9.30 -35.83
N LEU A 271 -0.51 -9.82 -34.61
CA LEU A 271 0.50 -10.79 -34.22
C LEU A 271 0.44 -12.07 -35.05
N ARG A 272 -0.76 -12.49 -35.46
CA ARG A 272 -0.99 -13.75 -36.19
C ARG A 272 -0.32 -13.72 -37.57
N THR A 273 -0.21 -12.53 -38.15
CA THR A 273 0.42 -12.32 -39.48
C THR A 273 1.84 -11.81 -39.36
N ALA A 274 2.10 -10.89 -38.43
CA ALA A 274 3.41 -10.23 -38.28
C ALA A 274 4.43 -11.08 -37.53
N ALA A 275 4.00 -12.01 -36.66
CA ALA A 275 4.88 -12.78 -35.79
C ALA A 275 4.35 -14.20 -35.52
N PRO A 276 4.32 -15.09 -36.53
CA PRO A 276 3.81 -16.47 -36.37
C PRO A 276 4.62 -17.34 -35.40
N ALA A 277 5.77 -16.84 -34.90
CA ALA A 277 6.55 -17.49 -33.85
C ALA A 277 5.96 -17.29 -32.44
N LEU A 278 5.06 -16.32 -32.26
CA LEU A 278 4.32 -16.12 -31.02
C LEU A 278 2.95 -16.78 -31.14
N THR A 279 2.51 -17.44 -30.07
CA THR A 279 1.19 -18.06 -30.01
C THR A 279 0.17 -17.06 -29.50
N VAL A 280 -1.00 -16.98 -30.13
CA VAL A 280 -2.16 -16.24 -29.62
C VAL A 280 -3.19 -17.26 -29.10
N ALA A 281 -3.74 -17.04 -27.90
CA ALA A 281 -4.71 -17.94 -27.30
C ALA A 281 -5.98 -18.05 -28.17
N GLU A 282 -6.39 -19.28 -28.49
CA GLU A 282 -7.58 -19.53 -29.34
C GLU A 282 -8.90 -19.42 -28.58
N ASP A 283 -8.89 -19.64 -27.26
CA ASP A 283 -10.07 -19.66 -26.39
C ASP A 283 -10.41 -18.28 -25.81
N ARG A 284 -9.52 -17.29 -25.98
CA ARG A 284 -9.70 -15.92 -25.50
C ARG A 284 -9.53 -14.93 -26.65
N HIS A 285 -10.59 -14.77 -27.43
CA HIS A 285 -10.66 -13.81 -28.52
C HIS A 285 -11.89 -12.89 -28.38
N ASP A 286 -11.77 -11.67 -28.89
CA ASP A 286 -12.92 -10.81 -29.14
C ASP A 286 -13.54 -11.16 -30.51
N ALA A 287 -14.72 -10.60 -30.80
CA ALA A 287 -15.46 -10.90 -32.02
C ALA A 287 -14.75 -10.43 -33.31
N ARG A 288 -13.88 -9.42 -33.21
CA ARG A 288 -13.16 -8.83 -34.36
C ARG A 288 -11.70 -9.29 -34.44
N GLY A 289 -11.18 -9.97 -33.42
CA GLY A 289 -9.77 -10.36 -33.32
C GLY A 289 -8.85 -9.18 -32.99
N ASP A 290 -9.41 -8.10 -32.46
CA ASP A 290 -8.68 -6.91 -32.00
C ASP A 290 -7.63 -7.27 -30.93
N PHE A 291 -7.90 -8.27 -30.08
CA PHE A 291 -7.00 -8.71 -29.00
C PHE A 291 -5.65 -9.23 -29.52
N ALA A 292 -5.57 -9.66 -30.78
CA ALA A 292 -4.33 -10.10 -31.40
C ALA A 292 -3.44 -8.95 -31.89
N HIS A 293 -3.82 -7.68 -31.67
CA HIS A 293 -3.05 -6.53 -32.13
C HIS A 293 -2.21 -5.90 -31.01
N LEU A 294 -1.02 -5.41 -31.35
CA LEU A 294 -0.13 -4.66 -30.45
C LEU A 294 0.60 -3.54 -31.19
N ARG A 295 1.13 -2.56 -30.47
CA ARG A 295 2.12 -1.62 -31.04
C ARG A 295 3.31 -2.40 -31.58
N GLN A 296 3.83 -1.99 -32.74
CA GLN A 296 5.00 -2.64 -33.35
C GLN A 296 6.20 -2.71 -32.39
N GLY A 297 6.48 -1.65 -31.62
CA GLY A 297 7.54 -1.64 -30.62
C GLY A 297 7.33 -2.61 -29.45
N VAL A 298 6.08 -2.95 -29.12
CA VAL A 298 5.75 -3.99 -28.12
C VAL A 298 5.98 -5.37 -28.71
N LEU A 299 5.53 -5.63 -29.94
CA LEU A 299 5.78 -6.90 -30.63
C LEU A 299 7.28 -7.22 -30.71
N GLN A 300 8.12 -6.25 -31.09
CA GLN A 300 9.58 -6.44 -31.18
C GLN A 300 10.18 -6.88 -29.84
N ARG A 301 9.66 -6.36 -28.72
CA ARG A 301 10.10 -6.75 -27.38
C ARG A 301 9.63 -8.13 -26.98
N LEU A 302 8.42 -8.52 -27.39
CA LEU A 302 7.92 -9.88 -27.15
C LEU A 302 8.73 -10.92 -27.93
N LEU A 303 9.14 -10.62 -29.16
CA LEU A 303 10.06 -11.48 -29.91
C LEU A 303 11.42 -11.61 -29.19
N ALA A 304 11.98 -10.49 -28.72
CA ALA A 304 13.22 -10.51 -27.94
C ALA A 304 13.06 -11.30 -26.63
N ALA A 305 11.95 -11.14 -25.91
CA ALA A 305 11.67 -11.89 -24.70
C ALA A 305 11.50 -13.39 -24.96
N GLN A 306 10.86 -13.78 -26.07
CA GLN A 306 10.73 -15.18 -26.49
C GLN A 306 12.09 -15.83 -26.77
N GLU A 307 13.07 -15.09 -27.31
CA GLU A 307 14.44 -15.57 -27.51
C GLU A 307 15.22 -15.76 -26.19
N LEU A 308 14.81 -15.08 -25.11
CA LEU A 308 15.43 -15.19 -23.79
C LEU A 308 14.83 -16.30 -22.93
N LEU A 309 13.72 -16.93 -23.37
CA LEU A 309 13.11 -18.04 -22.64
C LEU A 309 13.97 -19.31 -22.72
N PRO A 310 14.00 -20.14 -21.66
CA PRO A 310 14.59 -21.47 -21.71
C PRO A 310 13.95 -22.36 -22.79
N ASP A 311 14.72 -23.31 -23.30
CA ASP A 311 14.21 -24.34 -24.20
C ASP A 311 12.98 -25.04 -23.60
N GLY A 312 11.94 -25.22 -24.42
CA GLY A 312 10.69 -25.87 -24.00
C GLY A 312 9.61 -24.92 -23.49
N LEU A 313 9.86 -23.61 -23.39
CA LEU A 313 8.86 -22.61 -23.01
C LEU A 313 8.58 -21.61 -24.14
N ARG A 314 7.31 -21.24 -24.28
CA ARG A 314 6.83 -20.24 -25.24
C ARG A 314 5.96 -19.19 -24.55
N LEU A 315 5.98 -17.97 -25.08
CA LEU A 315 4.99 -16.95 -24.76
C LEU A 315 3.69 -17.28 -25.48
N GLN A 316 2.58 -17.23 -24.75
CA GLN A 316 1.23 -17.23 -25.33
C GLN A 316 0.55 -15.91 -24.99
N ILE A 317 0.18 -15.17 -26.02
CA ILE A 317 -0.49 -13.88 -25.91
C ILE A 317 -1.98 -14.10 -25.74
N VAL A 318 -2.57 -13.48 -24.72
CA VAL A 318 -3.99 -13.57 -24.41
C VAL A 318 -4.72 -12.32 -24.90
N GLU A 319 -4.20 -11.14 -24.57
CA GLU A 319 -4.82 -9.88 -24.97
C GLU A 319 -3.77 -8.80 -25.16
N GLY A 320 -3.72 -8.23 -26.36
CA GLY A 320 -2.89 -7.06 -26.67
C GLY A 320 -3.71 -5.77 -26.66
N TYR A 321 -4.47 -5.54 -27.72
CA TYR A 321 -5.22 -4.31 -27.92
C TYR A 321 -6.71 -4.50 -27.58
N ARG A 322 -7.23 -3.58 -26.76
CA ARG A 322 -8.66 -3.50 -26.44
C ARG A 322 -9.26 -2.24 -27.04
N PRO A 323 -10.28 -2.34 -27.91
CA PRO A 323 -10.94 -1.17 -28.49
C PRO A 323 -11.41 -0.17 -27.41
N PRO A 324 -11.19 1.14 -27.59
CA PRO A 324 -11.61 2.14 -26.61
C PRO A 324 -13.09 2.07 -26.24
N ALA A 325 -13.96 1.75 -27.21
CA ALA A 325 -15.38 1.53 -26.96
C ALA A 325 -15.65 0.32 -26.05
N LEU A 326 -14.91 -0.78 -26.23
CA LEU A 326 -15.03 -1.98 -25.41
C LEU A 326 -14.50 -1.73 -23.98
N GLN A 327 -13.35 -1.04 -23.86
CA GLN A 327 -12.80 -0.63 -22.57
C GLN A 327 -13.76 0.26 -21.78
N ARG A 328 -14.37 1.25 -22.45
CA ARG A 328 -15.37 2.12 -21.83
C ARG A 328 -16.56 1.31 -21.33
N ARG A 329 -17.06 0.39 -22.15
CA ARG A 329 -18.16 -0.49 -21.78
C ARG A 329 -17.83 -1.35 -20.55
N TYR A 330 -16.67 -1.99 -20.51
CA TYR A 330 -16.25 -2.78 -19.33
C TYR A 330 -16.20 -1.95 -18.06
N PHE A 331 -15.67 -0.73 -18.16
CA PHE A 331 -15.59 0.17 -17.01
C PHE A 331 -16.97 0.65 -16.54
N GLU A 332 -17.83 1.04 -17.47
CA GLU A 332 -19.18 1.53 -17.18
C GLU A 332 -20.07 0.42 -16.58
N GLU A 333 -20.08 -0.78 -17.16
CA GLU A 333 -20.83 -1.93 -16.65
C GLU A 333 -20.39 -2.26 -15.21
N TYR A 334 -19.08 -2.33 -14.94
CA TYR A 334 -18.59 -2.61 -13.59
C TYR A 334 -18.87 -1.48 -12.59
N ALA A 335 -18.75 -0.22 -13.03
CA ALA A 335 -19.10 0.93 -12.19
C ALA A 335 -20.60 0.97 -11.87
N GLU A 336 -21.47 0.50 -12.77
CA GLU A 336 -22.90 0.35 -12.53
C GLU A 336 -23.20 -0.76 -11.51
N GLU A 337 -22.52 -1.90 -11.60
CA GLU A 337 -22.61 -2.97 -10.59
C GLU A 337 -22.22 -2.46 -9.19
N LEU A 338 -21.10 -1.73 -9.07
CA LEU A 338 -20.66 -1.13 -7.82
C LEU A 338 -21.66 -0.07 -7.31
N ARG A 339 -22.24 0.73 -8.22
CA ARG A 339 -23.27 1.71 -7.85
C ARG A 339 -24.53 1.02 -7.33
N ALA A 340 -24.93 -0.10 -7.93
CA ALA A 340 -26.08 -0.89 -7.47
C ALA A 340 -25.80 -1.53 -6.11
N ALA A 341 -24.58 -2.04 -5.89
CA ALA A 341 -24.18 -2.64 -4.62
C ALA A 341 -23.98 -1.60 -3.49
N PHE A 342 -23.57 -0.38 -3.83
CA PHE A 342 -23.23 0.67 -2.87
C PHE A 342 -23.84 2.04 -3.25
N PRO A 343 -25.18 2.19 -3.22
CA PRO A 343 -25.87 3.38 -3.75
C PRO A 343 -25.51 4.68 -3.01
N GLU A 344 -25.10 4.58 -1.75
CA GLU A 344 -24.73 5.71 -0.90
C GLU A 344 -23.30 6.22 -1.16
N ARG A 345 -22.47 5.49 -1.93
CA ARG A 345 -21.07 5.87 -2.17
C ARG A 345 -20.98 7.02 -3.20
N PRO A 346 -20.14 8.04 -2.97
CA PRO A 346 -19.90 9.09 -3.95
C PRO A 346 -19.39 8.56 -5.29
N ALA A 347 -19.79 9.18 -6.40
CA ALA A 347 -19.41 8.75 -7.75
C ALA A 347 -17.88 8.68 -7.96
N GLN A 348 -17.13 9.64 -7.42
CA GLN A 348 -15.67 9.64 -7.47
C GLN A 348 -15.07 8.42 -6.77
N ARG A 349 -15.72 7.97 -5.69
CA ARG A 349 -15.28 6.81 -4.93
C ARG A 349 -15.61 5.51 -5.64
N LEU A 350 -16.79 5.42 -6.26
CA LEU A 350 -17.16 4.31 -7.13
C LEU A 350 -16.22 4.20 -8.33
N HIS A 351 -15.79 5.32 -8.93
CA HIS A 351 -14.78 5.34 -9.98
C HIS A 351 -13.45 4.75 -9.51
N GLN A 352 -12.98 5.16 -8.33
CA GLN A 352 -11.76 4.61 -7.73
C GLN A 352 -11.89 3.11 -7.43
N ASP A 353 -13.02 2.69 -6.86
CA ASP A 353 -13.27 1.28 -6.55
C ASP A 353 -13.36 0.44 -7.84
N ALA A 354 -14.04 0.94 -8.89
CA ALA A 354 -14.11 0.30 -10.22
C ALA A 354 -12.71 0.14 -10.82
N SER A 355 -11.91 1.19 -10.69
CA SER A 355 -10.55 1.26 -11.22
C SER A 355 -9.54 0.30 -10.58
N ARG A 356 -9.91 -0.38 -9.48
CA ARG A 356 -9.10 -1.45 -8.89
C ARG A 356 -9.08 -2.71 -9.75
N TYR A 357 -10.14 -2.94 -10.53
CA TYR A 357 -10.34 -4.15 -11.31
C TYR A 357 -10.38 -3.89 -12.82
N VAL A 358 -10.89 -2.73 -13.23
CA VAL A 358 -10.95 -2.35 -14.65
C VAL A 358 -10.26 -1.01 -14.83
N SER A 359 -9.20 -0.97 -15.64
CA SER A 359 -8.46 0.26 -15.91
C SER A 359 -9.41 1.39 -16.38
N PRO A 360 -9.27 2.63 -15.88
CA PRO A 360 -10.08 3.76 -16.34
C PRO A 360 -9.86 4.01 -17.84
N PRO A 361 -10.91 4.33 -18.63
CA PRO A 361 -10.77 4.57 -20.07
C PRO A 361 -9.72 5.64 -20.43
N GLU A 362 -9.54 6.65 -19.57
CA GLU A 362 -8.56 7.73 -19.74
C GLU A 362 -7.09 7.30 -19.60
N THR A 363 -6.84 6.13 -19.03
CA THR A 363 -5.49 5.60 -18.73
C THR A 363 -5.29 4.16 -19.22
N ALA A 364 -6.30 3.57 -19.87
CA ALA A 364 -6.32 2.15 -20.21
C ALA A 364 -5.19 1.78 -21.20
N PRO A 365 -4.21 0.97 -20.77
CA PRO A 365 -3.00 0.74 -21.56
C PRO A 365 -3.24 -0.20 -22.76
N HIS A 366 -4.16 -1.16 -22.65
CA HIS A 366 -4.56 -2.01 -23.78
C HIS A 366 -5.16 -1.20 -24.93
N SER A 367 -5.92 -0.13 -24.65
CA SER A 367 -6.46 0.74 -25.70
C SER A 367 -5.42 1.63 -26.38
N ALA A 368 -4.21 1.71 -25.84
CA ALA A 368 -3.05 2.30 -26.54
C ALA A 368 -2.27 1.26 -27.36
N GLY A 369 -2.54 -0.03 -27.18
CA GLY A 369 -1.73 -1.14 -27.70
C GLY A 369 -0.34 -1.24 -27.06
N GLY A 370 -0.15 -0.56 -25.92
CA GLY A 370 1.09 -0.52 -25.14
C GLY A 370 1.18 -1.60 -24.06
N ALA A 371 0.07 -2.27 -23.74
CA ALA A 371 0.04 -3.39 -22.80
C ALA A 371 -0.24 -4.72 -23.48
N VAL A 372 0.13 -5.79 -22.79
CA VAL A 372 -0.11 -7.18 -23.19
C VAL A 372 -0.35 -8.04 -21.96
N ASP A 373 -1.42 -8.83 -22.03
CA ASP A 373 -1.70 -9.94 -21.13
C ASP A 373 -1.20 -11.23 -21.78
N LEU A 374 -0.37 -11.99 -21.07
CA LEU A 374 0.24 -13.21 -21.59
C LEU A 374 0.55 -14.24 -20.50
N THR A 375 0.81 -15.47 -20.94
CA THR A 375 1.28 -16.57 -20.09
C THR A 375 2.48 -17.30 -20.70
N LEU A 376 3.03 -18.23 -19.93
CA LEU A 376 3.93 -19.25 -20.43
C LEU A 376 3.16 -20.53 -20.78
N VAL A 377 3.56 -21.17 -21.86
CA VAL A 377 3.13 -22.52 -22.24
C VAL A 377 4.34 -23.38 -22.58
N THR A 378 4.16 -24.69 -22.60
CA THR A 378 5.19 -25.62 -23.10
C THR A 378 5.41 -25.41 -24.61
N ALA A 379 6.46 -26.00 -25.17
CA ALA A 379 6.69 -26.00 -26.62
C ALA A 379 5.55 -26.64 -27.42
N ASP A 380 4.78 -27.54 -26.80
CA ASP A 380 3.61 -28.19 -27.39
C ASP A 380 2.31 -27.38 -27.19
N GLY A 381 2.37 -26.27 -26.43
CA GLY A 381 1.25 -25.37 -26.17
C GLY A 381 0.46 -25.67 -24.90
N ASP A 382 0.92 -26.60 -24.07
CA ASP A 382 0.25 -26.92 -22.80
C ASP A 382 0.46 -25.82 -21.76
N GLU A 383 -0.57 -25.52 -20.97
CA GLU A 383 -0.47 -24.58 -19.86
C GLU A 383 0.55 -25.04 -18.81
N VAL A 384 1.36 -24.11 -18.34
CA VAL A 384 2.23 -24.35 -17.18
C VAL A 384 1.62 -23.72 -15.93
N ASP A 385 1.94 -24.29 -14.76
CA ASP A 385 1.49 -23.75 -13.49
C ASP A 385 2.07 -22.35 -13.27
N MET A 386 1.20 -21.34 -13.35
CA MET A 386 1.48 -19.94 -13.04
C MET A 386 0.91 -19.51 -11.68
N GLY A 387 0.36 -20.44 -10.89
CA GLY A 387 -0.20 -20.22 -9.56
C GLY A 387 -1.66 -19.77 -9.52
N THR A 388 -2.15 -19.11 -10.56
CA THR A 388 -3.57 -18.80 -10.76
C THR A 388 -3.90 -18.83 -12.25
N PRO A 389 -5.16 -19.01 -12.65
CA PRO A 389 -5.61 -18.66 -13.99
C PRO A 389 -5.41 -17.16 -14.28
N ILE A 390 -5.32 -16.81 -15.57
CA ILE A 390 -5.39 -15.41 -16.03
C ILE A 390 -6.77 -14.82 -15.72
N ASN A 391 -6.78 -13.55 -15.30
CA ASN A 391 -7.92 -12.76 -14.83
C ASN A 391 -8.50 -13.20 -13.48
N ALA A 392 -7.81 -14.05 -12.72
CA ALA A 392 -8.21 -14.35 -11.34
C ALA A 392 -8.09 -13.08 -10.48
N SER A 393 -9.19 -12.66 -9.86
CA SER A 393 -9.17 -11.50 -8.94
C SER A 393 -8.35 -11.79 -7.67
N PRO A 394 -7.91 -10.74 -6.94
CA PRO A 394 -7.29 -10.91 -5.63
C PRO A 394 -8.20 -11.67 -4.65
N GLU A 395 -9.51 -11.47 -4.71
CA GLU A 395 -10.49 -12.15 -3.87
C GLU A 395 -10.63 -13.65 -4.20
N GLU A 396 -10.66 -14.01 -5.49
CA GLU A 396 -10.73 -15.42 -5.92
C GLU A 396 -9.44 -16.18 -5.64
N SER A 397 -8.30 -15.48 -5.67
CA SER A 397 -6.98 -16.08 -5.58
C SER A 397 -6.30 -15.93 -4.21
N ASP A 398 -6.95 -15.29 -3.23
CA ASP A 398 -6.34 -14.91 -1.95
C ASP A 398 -5.01 -14.15 -2.16
N GLY A 399 -5.01 -13.23 -3.13
CA GLY A 399 -3.84 -12.43 -3.53
C GLY A 399 -2.77 -13.18 -4.34
N ALA A 400 -2.97 -14.47 -4.68
CA ALA A 400 -1.99 -15.21 -5.47
C ALA A 400 -1.83 -14.68 -6.91
N CYS A 401 -2.76 -13.86 -7.42
CA CYS A 401 -2.63 -13.18 -8.71
C CYS A 401 -1.52 -12.11 -8.72
N TYR A 402 -1.09 -11.62 -7.55
CA TYR A 402 -0.01 -10.63 -7.47
C TYR A 402 1.32 -11.23 -7.92
N THR A 403 2.09 -10.51 -8.74
CA THR A 403 3.36 -10.98 -9.29
C THR A 403 4.33 -11.42 -8.19
N GLY A 404 4.36 -10.67 -7.08
CA GLY A 404 5.20 -10.92 -5.91
C GLY A 404 4.63 -11.88 -4.86
N ALA A 405 3.51 -12.58 -5.13
CA ALA A 405 2.83 -13.42 -4.14
C ALA A 405 3.77 -14.47 -3.51
N ARG A 406 3.76 -14.54 -2.17
CA ARG A 406 4.68 -15.41 -1.41
C ARG A 406 4.21 -16.87 -1.33
N GLY A 407 2.90 -17.10 -1.33
CA GLY A 407 2.24 -18.40 -1.11
C GLY A 407 2.21 -19.36 -2.31
N LEU A 408 2.92 -19.07 -3.39
CA LEU A 408 2.87 -19.84 -4.64
C LEU A 408 3.48 -21.27 -4.51
N SER A 409 3.16 -22.16 -5.45
CA SER A 409 3.89 -23.42 -5.60
C SER A 409 5.35 -23.17 -6.03
N PRO A 410 6.30 -24.11 -5.80
CA PRO A 410 7.66 -23.99 -6.33
C PRO A 410 7.73 -23.85 -7.87
N SER A 411 6.86 -24.54 -8.60
CA SER A 411 6.72 -24.45 -10.06
C SER A 411 6.28 -23.06 -10.49
N ALA A 412 5.17 -22.55 -9.93
CA ALA A 412 4.64 -21.22 -10.24
C ALA A 412 5.67 -20.11 -9.97
N ARG A 413 6.39 -20.19 -8.84
CA ARG A 413 7.48 -19.24 -8.56
C ARG A 413 8.58 -19.29 -9.60
N THR A 414 8.91 -20.47 -10.10
CA THR A 414 9.97 -20.65 -11.10
C THR A 414 9.52 -20.08 -12.44
N HIS A 415 8.33 -20.42 -12.92
CA HIS A 415 7.79 -19.91 -14.17
C HIS A 415 7.60 -18.39 -14.15
N ARG A 416 7.04 -17.82 -13.06
CA ARG A 416 6.93 -16.36 -12.92
C ARG A 416 8.29 -15.66 -12.92
N ARG A 417 9.32 -16.25 -12.30
CA ARG A 417 10.69 -15.69 -12.36
C ARG A 417 11.26 -15.70 -13.78
N VAL A 418 11.07 -16.80 -14.51
CA VAL A 418 11.50 -16.91 -15.91
C VAL A 418 10.80 -15.86 -16.77
N LEU A 419 9.47 -15.78 -16.67
CA LEU A 419 8.66 -14.80 -17.39
C LEU A 419 9.11 -13.36 -17.06
N THR A 420 9.25 -13.07 -15.77
CA THR A 420 9.64 -11.75 -15.28
C THR A 420 11.00 -11.34 -15.81
N ALA A 421 11.98 -12.25 -15.75
CA ALA A 421 13.33 -11.98 -16.22
C ALA A 421 13.37 -11.68 -17.72
N ALA A 422 12.68 -12.50 -18.54
CA ALA A 422 12.65 -12.32 -19.99
C ALA A 422 11.99 -11.00 -20.42
N LEU A 423 10.81 -10.68 -19.89
CA LEU A 423 10.08 -9.48 -20.29
C LEU A 423 10.71 -8.20 -19.75
N THR A 424 11.23 -8.23 -18.52
CA THR A 424 11.99 -7.10 -17.96
C THR A 424 13.26 -6.83 -18.77
N ALA A 425 13.99 -7.87 -19.18
CA ALA A 425 15.17 -7.72 -20.03
C ALA A 425 14.84 -7.15 -21.41
N ALA A 426 13.64 -7.43 -21.95
CA ALA A 426 13.13 -6.81 -23.16
C ALA A 426 12.56 -5.38 -22.95
N GLY A 427 12.58 -4.88 -21.72
CA GLY A 427 12.20 -3.51 -21.38
C GLY A 427 10.71 -3.29 -21.10
N LEU A 428 9.92 -4.35 -20.95
CA LEU A 428 8.56 -4.26 -20.42
C LEU A 428 8.59 -4.15 -18.90
N VAL A 429 7.57 -3.51 -18.32
CA VAL A 429 7.34 -3.49 -16.87
C VAL A 429 6.08 -4.28 -16.54
N ASN A 430 6.09 -5.00 -15.42
CA ASN A 430 4.91 -5.72 -14.96
C ASN A 430 4.01 -4.81 -14.12
N TYR A 431 2.70 -5.00 -14.24
CA TYR A 431 1.73 -4.46 -13.29
C TYR A 431 1.61 -5.40 -12.07
N PRO A 432 2.00 -4.97 -10.84
CA PRO A 432 2.21 -5.88 -9.72
C PRO A 432 0.99 -6.67 -9.24
N THR A 433 -0.23 -6.22 -9.53
CA THR A 433 -1.45 -6.92 -9.12
C THR A 433 -1.83 -8.06 -10.07
N GLU A 434 -1.20 -8.12 -11.24
CA GLU A 434 -1.55 -9.05 -12.31
C GLU A 434 -0.26 -9.64 -12.90
N TRP A 435 0.08 -10.87 -12.53
CA TRP A 435 1.32 -11.50 -12.99
C TRP A 435 1.43 -11.64 -14.53
N TRP A 436 0.28 -11.63 -15.21
CA TRP A 436 0.16 -11.76 -16.67
C TRP A 436 0.23 -10.42 -17.40
N HIS A 437 0.06 -9.28 -16.74
CA HIS A 437 -0.07 -7.96 -17.37
C HIS A 437 1.28 -7.24 -17.45
N TRP A 438 1.63 -6.81 -18.66
CA TRP A 438 2.90 -6.15 -18.97
C TRP A 438 2.71 -4.93 -19.84
N SER A 439 3.45 -3.87 -19.52
CA SER A 439 3.36 -2.55 -20.16
C SER A 439 4.67 -2.13 -20.80
N TYR A 440 4.59 -1.50 -21.96
CA TYR A 440 5.67 -0.75 -22.59
C TYR A 440 5.13 0.48 -23.32
N GLY A 441 5.79 1.62 -23.12
CA GLY A 441 5.47 2.88 -23.79
C GLY A 441 4.16 3.56 -23.35
N ASP A 442 3.31 2.91 -22.57
CA ASP A 442 2.15 3.56 -21.94
C ASP A 442 2.55 4.39 -20.70
N ARG A 443 1.54 4.98 -20.02
CA ARG A 443 1.75 5.80 -18.82
C ARG A 443 2.23 5.00 -17.61
N TYR A 444 1.83 3.75 -17.48
CA TYR A 444 2.31 2.90 -16.40
C TYR A 444 3.80 2.62 -16.55
N TRP A 445 4.22 2.28 -17.77
CA TRP A 445 5.61 2.12 -18.13
C TRP A 445 6.43 3.39 -17.87
N ALA A 446 5.91 4.56 -18.27
CA ALA A 446 6.60 5.81 -18.02
C ALA A 446 6.78 6.10 -16.53
N LEU A 447 5.76 5.84 -15.71
CA LEU A 447 5.86 5.98 -14.25
C LEU A 447 6.89 5.02 -13.67
N ALA A 448 6.79 3.73 -14.01
CA ALA A 448 7.61 2.67 -13.45
C ALA A 448 9.10 2.80 -13.81
N THR A 449 9.40 3.34 -15.00
CA THR A 449 10.77 3.56 -15.48
C THR A 449 11.32 4.95 -15.18
N GLY A 450 10.46 5.89 -14.76
CA GLY A 450 10.83 7.30 -14.55
C GLY A 450 11.01 8.07 -15.86
N ALA A 451 10.39 7.65 -16.96
CA ALA A 451 10.40 8.39 -18.21
C ALA A 451 9.55 9.66 -18.12
N ASP A 452 10.01 10.75 -18.76
CA ASP A 452 9.33 12.06 -18.72
C ASP A 452 7.93 12.06 -19.37
N HIS A 453 7.62 11.08 -20.22
CA HIS A 453 6.36 10.96 -20.94
C HIS A 453 6.11 9.52 -21.40
N ALA A 454 4.83 9.20 -21.62
CA ALA A 454 4.41 8.00 -22.33
C ALA A 454 4.57 8.17 -23.84
N LEU A 455 4.92 7.10 -24.54
CA LEU A 455 5.07 7.01 -26.00
C LEU A 455 3.75 6.73 -26.72
N TYR A 456 2.83 6.04 -26.05
CA TYR A 456 1.58 5.58 -26.66
C TYR A 456 0.36 6.17 -25.96
N GLY A 457 -0.55 6.74 -26.75
CA GLY A 457 -1.89 7.13 -26.37
C GLY A 457 -2.93 6.18 -26.93
N THR A 458 -4.17 6.35 -26.47
CA THR A 458 -5.35 5.63 -26.98
C THR A 458 -5.43 5.75 -28.50
N LYS A 459 -5.64 4.62 -29.20
CA LYS A 459 -5.79 4.57 -30.65
C LYS A 459 -7.03 3.75 -31.01
N GLU A 460 -7.65 4.07 -32.14
CA GLU A 460 -8.67 3.23 -32.77
C GLU A 460 -8.00 2.37 -33.85
N LEU A 461 -8.38 1.10 -33.95
CA LEU A 461 -8.08 0.30 -35.14
C LEU A 461 -8.95 0.82 -36.27
N GLU A 462 -8.35 1.22 -37.39
CA GLU A 462 -9.15 1.55 -38.57
C GLU A 462 -9.86 0.30 -39.05
N PRO A 463 -11.15 0.38 -39.45
CA PRO A 463 -11.83 -0.75 -40.06
C PRO A 463 -11.02 -1.23 -41.25
N ASP A 464 -10.85 -2.55 -41.41
CA ASP A 464 -10.31 -3.12 -42.64
C ASP A 464 -11.04 -2.48 -43.83
N GLY A 465 -10.28 -1.80 -44.69
CA GLY A 465 -10.83 -0.92 -45.73
C GLY A 465 -11.88 -1.61 -46.59
N GLU A 466 -13.00 -0.92 -46.82
CA GLU A 466 -14.01 -1.28 -47.84
C GLU A 466 -13.43 -1.32 -49.25
#